data_AF-A0A7W1KA88-F1
#
_entry.id   AF-A0A7W1KA88-F1
#
_cell.length_a   1.000
_cell.length_b   1.000
_cell.length_c   1.000
_cell.angle_alpha   90.00
_cell.angle_beta   90.00
_cell.angle_gamma   90.00
#
_symmetry.space_group_name_H-M   'P 1'
#
loop_
_entity.id
_entity.type
_entity.pdbx_description
1 polymer ?
#
loop_
_entity_poly.entity_id
_entity_poly.type
_entity_poly.pdbx_seq_one_letter_code
_entity_poly.pdbx_strand_id
1 'polypeptide(L)'
;GSEVWVALAAAEELDVQVRVVSMPSWELFEQQEEDYKTSVLPVDLPTVSVEAGVRMGWERYADAIVSIDRFGASAPGDKVLEELGMTPSNVAAHVRELLA
;
A
#
# COMPACT_ATOMS: atom_id res chain seq x y z
N GLY A 1 6.76 -1.40 5.87
CA GLY A 1 7.27 -2.63 6.51
C GLY A 1 7.94 -3.51 5.47
N SER A 2 7.74 -4.82 5.56
CA SER A 2 8.19 -5.77 4.53
C SER A 2 7.56 -5.46 3.17
N GLU A 3 6.37 -4.86 3.12
CA GLU A 3 5.59 -4.70 1.89
C GLU A 3 6.09 -3.57 0.97
N VAL A 4 7.11 -2.81 1.39
CA VAL A 4 7.70 -1.76 0.53
C VAL A 4 8.27 -2.38 -0.75
N TRP A 5 8.83 -3.60 -0.69
CA TRP A 5 9.37 -4.25 -1.89
C TRP A 5 8.27 -4.59 -2.91
N VAL A 6 7.08 -5.03 -2.45
CA VAL A 6 5.99 -5.42 -3.36
C VAL A 6 5.37 -4.18 -4.02
N ALA A 7 5.32 -3.06 -3.31
CA ALA A 7 4.90 -1.77 -3.87
C ALA A 7 5.89 -1.26 -4.94
N LEU A 8 7.20 -1.40 -4.71
CA LEU A 8 8.23 -1.07 -5.71
C LEU A 8 8.11 -1.97 -6.95
N ALA A 9 7.94 -3.27 -6.77
CA ALA A 9 7.75 -4.20 -7.90
C ALA A 9 6.45 -3.88 -8.68
N ALA A 10 5.36 -3.53 -7.99
CA ALA A 10 4.12 -3.12 -8.64
C ALA A 10 4.31 -1.83 -9.47
N ALA A 11 5.12 -0.89 -8.98
CA ALA A 11 5.45 0.34 -9.71
C ALA A 11 6.17 0.05 -11.04
N GLU A 12 6.98 -1.01 -11.11
CA GLU A 12 7.64 -1.44 -12.35
C GLU A 12 6.67 -2.06 -13.37
N GLU A 13 5.50 -2.56 -12.95
CA GLU A 13 4.46 -3.14 -13.82
C GLU A 13 3.48 -2.10 -14.39
N LEU A 14 3.58 -0.85 -13.96
CA LEU A 14 2.65 0.23 -14.33
C LEU A 14 3.22 1.09 -15.45
N ASP A 15 2.40 1.37 -16.46
CA ASP A 15 2.75 2.28 -17.58
C ASP A 15 2.57 3.77 -17.23
N VAL A 16 2.39 4.08 -15.95
CA VAL A 16 2.16 5.43 -15.41
C VAL A 16 3.20 5.76 -14.34
N GLN A 17 3.50 7.05 -14.17
CA GLN A 17 4.38 7.47 -13.08
C GLN A 17 3.65 7.33 -11.75
N VAL A 18 4.24 6.55 -10.85
CA VAL A 18 3.77 6.39 -9.47
C VAL A 18 4.84 6.75 -8.47
N ARG A 19 4.41 7.12 -7.26
CA ARG A 19 5.28 7.35 -6.12
C ARG A 19 5.06 6.24 -5.10
N VAL A 20 6.14 5.63 -4.64
CA VAL A 20 6.09 4.71 -3.49
C VAL A 20 6.49 5.46 -2.24
N VAL A 21 5.60 5.49 -1.24
CA VAL A 21 5.84 6.10 0.07
C VAL A 21 6.02 5.00 1.11
N SER A 22 7.15 5.03 1.83
CA SER A 22 7.36 4.18 3.00
C SER A 22 6.93 4.92 4.26
N MET A 23 5.88 4.45 4.94
CA MET A 23 5.35 5.04 6.17
C MET A 23 5.60 4.13 7.39
N PRO A 24 6.78 4.22 8.03
CA PRO A 24 7.18 3.28 9.09
C PRO A 24 6.50 3.52 10.46
N SER A 25 5.95 4.72 10.69
CA SER A 25 5.19 5.06 11.90
C SER A 25 4.14 6.09 11.55
N TRP A 26 2.87 5.77 11.82
CA TRP A 26 1.76 6.70 11.66
C TRP A 26 1.88 7.83 12.68
N GLU A 27 2.28 7.52 13.91
CA GLU A 27 2.38 8.47 15.01
C GLU A 27 3.37 9.60 14.71
N LEU A 28 4.53 9.25 14.12
CA LEU A 28 5.52 10.25 13.73
C LEU A 28 5.07 11.03 12.50
N PHE A 29 4.44 10.38 11.52
CA PHE A 29 3.88 11.06 10.36
C PHE A 29 2.80 12.08 10.76
N GLU A 30 1.93 11.72 11.71
CA GLU A 30 0.87 12.59 12.21
C GLU A 30 1.36 13.80 13.00
N GLN A 31 2.55 13.72 13.60
CA GLN A 31 3.19 14.84 14.29
C GLN A 31 3.84 15.86 13.34
N GLN A 32 3.94 15.55 12.04
CA GLN A 32 4.53 16.47 11.07
C GLN A 32 3.60 17.63 10.75
N GLU A 33 4.16 18.72 10.23
CA GLU A 33 3.39 19.86 9.73
C GLU A 33 2.57 19.48 8.49
N GLU A 34 1.46 20.18 8.28
CA GLU A 34 0.50 19.88 7.19
C GLU A 34 1.15 19.96 5.80
N ASP A 35 2.05 20.92 5.59
CA ASP A 35 2.81 21.08 4.35
C ASP A 35 3.66 19.84 4.06
N TYR A 36 4.28 19.24 5.08
CA TYR A 36 5.04 18.00 4.93
C TYR A 36 4.11 16.83 4.60
N LYS A 37 3.00 16.66 5.34
CA LYS A 37 2.05 15.57 5.08
C LYS A 37 1.52 15.64 3.65
N THR A 38 1.12 16.83 3.20
CA THR A 38 0.65 17.10 1.84
C THR A 38 1.74 16.84 0.79
N SER A 39 3.01 17.16 1.11
CA SER A 39 4.12 16.88 0.19
C SER A 39 4.36 15.37 -0.01
N VAL A 40 4.07 14.55 1.00
CA VAL A 40 4.24 13.08 0.98
C VAL A 40 3.02 12.41 0.35
N LEU A 41 1.82 12.75 0.82
CA LEU A 41 0.52 12.24 0.38
C LEU A 41 -0.36 13.41 -0.11
N PRO A 42 -0.22 13.84 -1.37
CA PRO A 42 -1.06 14.89 -1.95
C PRO A 42 -2.51 14.44 -2.04
N VAL A 43 -3.43 15.33 -1.64
CA VAL A 43 -4.88 15.03 -1.54
C VAL A 43 -5.55 14.85 -2.91
N ASP A 44 -4.91 15.31 -3.98
CA ASP A 44 -5.40 15.26 -5.36
C ASP A 44 -4.96 14.01 -6.13
N LEU A 45 -4.16 13.13 -5.51
CA LEU A 45 -3.67 11.90 -6.14
C LEU A 45 -4.29 10.67 -5.48
N PRO A 46 -4.79 9.70 -6.27
CA PRO A 46 -5.31 8.44 -5.74
C PRO A 46 -4.19 7.67 -5.04
N THR A 47 -4.49 7.12 -3.87
CA THR A 47 -3.53 6.41 -3.03
C THR A 47 -3.98 4.98 -2.75
N VAL A 48 -3.04 4.03 -2.87
CA VAL A 48 -3.23 2.63 -2.48
C VAL A 48 -2.31 2.31 -1.30
N SER A 49 -2.87 1.82 -0.19
CA SER A 49 -2.05 1.28 0.90
C SER A 49 -1.78 -0.21 0.70
N VAL A 50 -0.60 -0.66 1.13
CA VAL A 50 -0.16 -2.06 1.01
C VAL A 50 0.49 -2.50 2.31
N GLU A 51 -0.15 -3.40 3.04
CA GLU A 51 0.37 -3.93 4.30
C GLU A 51 -0.15 -5.35 4.56
N ALA A 52 0.72 -6.26 4.97
CA ALA A 52 0.37 -7.62 5.39
C ALA A 52 -0.24 -7.63 6.81
N GLY A 53 -1.21 -6.75 7.03
CA GLY A 53 -1.95 -6.53 8.27
C GLY A 53 -3.41 -6.21 7.96
N VAL A 54 -4.18 -5.88 9.00
CA VAL A 54 -5.60 -5.51 8.82
C VAL A 54 -5.72 -4.12 8.21
N ARG A 55 -6.80 -3.88 7.45
CA ARG A 55 -7.05 -2.58 6.82
C ARG A 55 -7.29 -1.43 7.79
N MET A 56 -7.73 -1.74 9.01
CA MET A 56 -8.23 -0.76 9.97
C MET A 56 -7.23 0.38 10.21
N GLY A 57 -7.65 1.60 9.91
CA GLY A 57 -6.87 2.83 10.05
C GLY A 57 -6.24 3.30 8.74
N TRP A 58 -6.00 2.42 7.76
CA TRP A 58 -5.47 2.81 6.46
C TRP A 58 -6.47 3.61 5.62
N GLU A 59 -7.77 3.51 5.90
CA GLU A 59 -8.81 4.32 5.26
C GLU A 59 -8.64 5.84 5.49
N ARG A 60 -7.76 6.25 6.42
CA ARG A 60 -7.41 7.65 6.66
C ARG A 60 -6.44 8.21 5.61
N TYR A 61 -5.69 7.34 4.94
CA TYR A 61 -4.55 7.71 4.09
C TYR A 61 -4.66 7.21 2.65
N ALA A 62 -5.59 6.30 2.35
CA ALA A 62 -5.66 5.63 1.06
C ALA A 62 -7.11 5.40 0.59
N ASP A 63 -7.30 5.47 -0.72
CA ASP A 63 -8.59 5.25 -1.40
C ASP A 63 -8.85 3.76 -1.68
N ALA A 64 -7.77 2.97 -1.83
CA ALA A 64 -7.84 1.52 -1.89
C ALA A 64 -6.79 0.88 -0.95
N ILE A 65 -7.10 -0.33 -0.46
CA ILE A 65 -6.32 -0.97 0.60
C ILE A 65 -6.06 -2.43 0.22
N VAL A 66 -4.78 -2.78 0.05
CA VAL A 66 -4.31 -4.16 -0.05
C VAL A 66 -3.89 -4.62 1.35
N SER A 67 -4.72 -5.47 1.96
CA SER A 67 -4.62 -5.91 3.35
C SER A 67 -4.95 -7.40 3.52
N ILE A 68 -4.68 -7.94 4.72
CA ILE A 68 -5.06 -9.29 5.13
C ILE A 68 -6.00 -9.18 6.36
N ASP A 69 -7.30 -9.23 6.12
CA ASP A 69 -8.35 -9.04 7.16
C ASP A 69 -8.84 -10.36 7.79
N ARG A 70 -8.05 -11.42 7.66
CA ARG A 70 -8.31 -12.74 8.25
C ARG A 70 -7.03 -13.34 8.80
N PHE A 71 -7.15 -14.40 9.59
CA PHE A 71 -5.99 -15.14 10.06
C PHE A 71 -5.16 -15.73 8.89
N GLY A 72 -3.87 -15.95 9.15
CA GLY A 72 -2.94 -16.53 8.19
C GLY A 72 -3.21 -18.01 7.86
N ALA A 73 -2.20 -18.68 7.34
CA ALA A 73 -2.22 -20.10 7.04
C ALA A 73 -0.85 -20.74 7.36
N SER A 74 -0.81 -22.07 7.52
CA SER A 74 0.43 -22.80 7.72
C SER A 74 0.99 -23.27 6.37
N ALA A 75 1.98 -22.54 5.86
CA ALA A 75 2.70 -22.81 4.61
C ALA A 75 3.95 -21.90 4.56
N PRO A 76 4.86 -22.09 3.58
CA PRO A 76 5.95 -21.14 3.31
C PRO A 76 5.44 -19.71 3.14
N GLY A 77 6.15 -18.72 3.69
CA GLY A 77 5.66 -17.35 3.82
C GLY A 77 5.39 -16.65 2.48
N ASP A 78 6.24 -16.89 1.49
CA ASP A 78 6.05 -16.45 0.11
C ASP A 78 4.74 -16.97 -0.48
N LYS A 79 4.46 -18.27 -0.28
CA LYS A 79 3.22 -18.88 -0.76
C LYS A 79 1.99 -18.33 -0.06
N VAL A 80 2.06 -18.12 1.25
CA VAL A 80 0.95 -17.54 2.02
C VAL A 80 0.67 -16.11 1.57
N LEU A 81 1.70 -15.29 1.37
CA LEU A 81 1.54 -13.90 0.92
C LEU A 81 0.96 -13.82 -0.49
N GLU A 82 1.42 -14.67 -1.42
CA GLU A 82 0.88 -14.78 -2.77
C GLU A 82 -0.63 -15.08 -2.75
N GLU A 83 -1.03 -16.14 -2.04
CA GLU A 83 -2.43 -16.58 -1.92
C GLU A 83 -3.32 -15.56 -1.20
N LEU A 84 -2.73 -14.74 -0.33
CA LEU A 84 -3.43 -13.66 0.37
C LEU A 84 -3.39 -12.33 -0.40
N GLY A 85 -2.91 -12.33 -1.64
CA GLY A 85 -2.98 -11.17 -2.54
C GLY A 85 -1.88 -10.13 -2.34
N MET A 86 -0.83 -10.43 -1.58
CA MET A 86 0.36 -9.58 -1.44
C MET A 86 1.31 -9.78 -2.63
N THR A 87 0.81 -9.46 -3.82
CA THR A 87 1.54 -9.63 -5.09
C THR A 87 1.65 -8.29 -5.83
N PRO A 88 2.73 -8.08 -6.61
CA PRO A 88 2.90 -6.86 -7.40
C PRO A 88 1.71 -6.60 -8.34
N SER A 89 1.23 -7.66 -8.99
CA SER A 89 0.12 -7.59 -9.94
C SER A 89 -1.22 -7.21 -9.29
N ASN A 90 -1.50 -7.70 -8.07
CA ASN A 90 -2.70 -7.28 -7.33
C ASN A 90 -2.63 -5.81 -6.91
N VAL A 91 -1.47 -5.34 -6.44
CA VAL A 91 -1.25 -3.92 -6.11
C VAL A 91 -1.43 -3.04 -7.36
N ALA A 92 -0.80 -3.42 -8.47
CA ALA A 92 -0.92 -2.70 -9.74
C ALA A 92 -2.35 -2.70 -10.27
N ALA A 93 -3.13 -3.77 -10.05
CA ALA A 93 -4.54 -3.82 -10.42
C ALA A 93 -5.37 -2.74 -9.67
N HIS A 94 -5.18 -2.60 -8.36
CA HIS A 94 -5.87 -1.56 -7.56
C HIS A 94 -5.48 -0.15 -8.03
N VAL A 95 -4.21 0.08 -8.39
CA VAL A 95 -3.80 1.38 -8.97
C VAL A 95 -4.52 1.64 -10.30
N ARG A 96 -4.58 0.65 -11.19
CA ARG A 96 -5.29 0.79 -12.48
C ARG A 96 -6.79 1.03 -12.28
N GLU A 97 -7.41 0.40 -11.30
CA GLU A 97 -8.83 0.60 -10.97
C GLU A 97 -9.12 2.04 -10.50
N LEU A 98 -8.23 2.66 -9.72
CA LEU A 98 -8.39 4.05 -9.28
C LEU A 98 -8.14 5.08 -10.39
N LEU A 99 -7.46 4.70 -11.47
CA LEU A 99 -7.15 5.59 -12.61
C LEU A 99 -8.15 5.47 -13.77
N ALA A 100 -9.07 4.52 -13.72
CA ALA A 100 -10.10 4.28 -14.73
C ALA A 100 -11.29 5.25 -14.58
#